data_AF-A0A2V6ZTR7-F1
#
_entry.id   AF-A0A2V6ZTR7-F1
#
_cell.length_a   1.000
_cell.length_b   1.000
_cell.length_c   1.000
_cell.angle_alpha   90.00
_cell.angle_beta   90.00
_cell.angle_gamma   90.00
#
_symmetry.space_group_name_H-M   'P 1'
#
loop_
_entity.id
_entity.type
_entity.pdbx_description
1 polymer ?
#
loop_
_entity_poly.entity_id
_entity_poly.type
_entity_poly.pdbx_seq_one_letter_code
_entity_poly.pdbx_strand_id
1 'polypeptide(L)'
;VAAAQVILETGEPNNYSMAQHGYEYCNTVGWFYDTFEHPHRLKLLFVAALFINRGSEHQANTPGNGRRAIAPPAGSEAWSSKQILEKLEQSLLALRADESVDLTAAYLKGGDDRGPLVQTLATAASIIGNDPHNQELGLCTLEDYLHTQAHDRERLLLASAQHTAGHRKYGDPLEAYRRFAEAMELS
;
A
#
# COMPACT_ATOMS: atom_id res chain seq x y z
N VAL A 1 -4.53 -9.16 5.30
CA VAL A 1 -3.15 -9.50 4.88
C VAL A 1 -3.07 -10.23 3.53
N ALA A 2 -3.81 -11.33 3.30
CA ALA A 2 -3.75 -12.05 2.02
C ALA A 2 -4.05 -11.15 0.79
N ALA A 3 -5.04 -10.26 0.89
CA ALA A 3 -5.32 -9.29 -0.19
C ALA A 3 -4.13 -8.36 -0.50
N ALA A 4 -3.36 -7.94 0.51
CA ALA A 4 -2.15 -7.13 0.32
C ALA A 4 -1.05 -7.88 -0.44
N GLN A 5 -0.99 -9.22 -0.34
CA GLN A 5 -0.07 -10.00 -1.16
C GLN A 5 -0.38 -9.86 -2.65
N VAL A 6 -1.65 -9.74 -3.03
CA VAL A 6 -2.05 -9.55 -4.44
C VAL A 6 -1.59 -8.18 -4.96
N ILE A 7 -1.65 -7.14 -4.12
CA ILE A 7 -1.05 -5.83 -4.43
C ILE A 7 0.46 -5.97 -4.66
N LEU A 8 1.17 -6.63 -3.75
CA LEU A 8 2.63 -6.84 -3.83
C LEU A 8 3.09 -7.65 -5.04
N GLU A 9 2.23 -8.48 -5.62
CA GLU A 9 2.53 -9.26 -6.83
C GLU A 9 2.04 -8.55 -8.11
N THR A 10 1.51 -7.33 -8.00
CA THR A 10 1.15 -6.50 -9.15
C THR A 10 2.38 -5.73 -9.63
N GLY A 11 2.88 -6.07 -10.82
CA GLY A 11 4.12 -5.49 -11.34
C GLY A 11 3.89 -4.31 -12.28
N GLU A 12 2.98 -4.44 -13.24
CA GLU A 12 2.73 -3.39 -14.23
C GLU A 12 1.74 -2.33 -13.72
N PRO A 13 1.96 -1.03 -13.99
CA PRO A 13 1.11 0.06 -13.48
C PRO A 13 -0.37 -0.01 -13.90
N ASN A 14 -0.67 -0.68 -15.02
CA ASN A 14 -2.03 -0.81 -15.53
C ASN A 14 -2.80 -2.02 -14.95
N ASN A 15 -2.13 -2.90 -14.19
CA ASN A 15 -2.73 -4.14 -13.68
C ASN A 15 -3.35 -4.00 -12.27
N TYR A 16 -3.34 -2.80 -11.69
CA TYR A 16 -3.74 -2.58 -10.30
C TYR A 16 -5.23 -2.69 -10.03
N SER A 17 -6.09 -2.61 -11.06
CA SER A 17 -7.54 -2.59 -10.87
C SER A 17 -8.04 -3.76 -10.01
N MET A 18 -7.72 -5.01 -10.33
CA MET A 18 -8.23 -6.13 -9.53
C MET A 18 -7.62 -6.21 -8.12
N ALA A 19 -6.33 -5.91 -7.99
CA ALA A 19 -5.63 -6.00 -6.71
C ALA A 19 -6.13 -4.95 -5.71
N GLN A 20 -6.33 -3.71 -6.18
CA GLN A 20 -6.74 -2.61 -5.32
C GLN A 20 -8.20 -2.75 -4.85
N HIS A 21 -9.14 -3.04 -5.77
CA HIS A 21 -10.54 -3.24 -5.39
C HIS A 21 -10.71 -4.48 -4.50
N GLY A 22 -9.95 -5.55 -4.78
CA GLY A 22 -9.96 -6.72 -3.91
C GLY A 22 -9.55 -6.41 -2.48
N TYR A 23 -8.58 -5.51 -2.30
CA TYR A 23 -8.17 -5.06 -0.98
C TYR A 23 -9.25 -4.21 -0.28
N GLU A 24 -9.72 -3.16 -0.95
CA GLU A 24 -10.75 -2.24 -0.43
C GLU A 24 -12.03 -2.99 0.00
N TYR A 25 -12.48 -3.93 -0.82
CA TYR A 25 -13.64 -4.76 -0.47
C TYR A 25 -13.38 -5.65 0.75
N CYS A 26 -12.16 -6.17 0.92
CA CYS A 26 -11.81 -6.95 2.11
C CYS A 26 -11.78 -6.09 3.38
N ASN A 27 -11.23 -4.88 3.31
CA ASN A 27 -11.25 -3.92 4.42
C ASN A 27 -12.70 -3.58 4.81
N THR A 28 -13.54 -3.22 3.83
CA THR A 28 -14.97 -2.93 4.04
C THR A 28 -15.71 -4.13 4.65
N VAL A 29 -15.50 -5.34 4.12
CA VAL A 29 -16.10 -6.57 4.65
C VAL A 29 -15.65 -6.84 6.09
N GLY A 30 -14.38 -6.60 6.41
CA GLY A 30 -13.86 -6.73 7.77
C GLY A 30 -14.63 -5.83 8.75
N TRP A 31 -14.75 -4.55 8.41
CA TRP A 31 -15.51 -3.59 9.22
C TRP A 31 -16.98 -4.01 9.39
N PHE A 32 -17.64 -4.46 8.31
CA PHE A 32 -19.02 -4.95 8.40
C PHE A 32 -19.15 -6.18 9.30
N TYR A 33 -18.19 -7.11 9.22
CA TYR A 33 -18.19 -8.32 10.04
C TYR A 33 -18.08 -8.00 11.53
N ASP A 34 -17.20 -7.06 11.88
CA ASP A 34 -16.93 -6.68 13.28
C ASP A 34 -18.02 -5.78 13.87
N THR A 35 -18.66 -4.94 13.04
CA THR A 35 -19.59 -3.90 13.52
C THR A 35 -21.05 -4.36 13.57
N PHE A 36 -21.46 -5.30 12.69
CA PHE A 36 -22.88 -5.67 12.55
C PHE A 36 -23.17 -7.10 13.01
N GLU A 37 -24.23 -7.25 13.81
CA GLU A 37 -24.78 -8.55 14.17
C GLU A 37 -25.85 -8.99 13.15
N HIS A 38 -25.44 -9.76 12.15
CA HIS A 38 -26.34 -10.27 11.12
C HIS A 38 -26.17 -11.80 10.93
N PRO A 39 -27.26 -12.59 10.78
CA PRO A 39 -27.19 -14.05 10.61
C PRO A 39 -26.37 -14.52 9.40
N HIS A 40 -26.08 -13.62 8.46
CA HIS A 40 -25.27 -13.92 7.28
C HIS A 40 -23.86 -13.31 7.29
N ARG A 41 -23.43 -12.63 8.37
CA ARG A 41 -22.11 -11.96 8.38
C ARG A 41 -20.95 -12.91 8.10
N LEU A 42 -21.05 -14.17 8.54
CA LEU A 42 -20.04 -15.19 8.27
C LEU A 42 -19.86 -15.46 6.76
N LYS A 43 -20.94 -15.35 5.96
CA LYS A 43 -20.87 -15.51 4.49
C LYS A 43 -19.95 -14.47 3.84
N LEU A 44 -19.82 -13.28 4.44
CA LEU A 44 -18.95 -12.22 3.92
C LEU A 44 -17.48 -12.67 3.89
N LEU A 45 -17.03 -13.41 4.92
CA LEU A 45 -15.66 -13.94 4.95
C LEU A 45 -15.41 -14.96 3.82
N PHE A 46 -16.41 -15.80 3.52
CA PHE A 46 -16.32 -16.75 2.39
C PHE A 46 -16.29 -16.03 1.04
N VAL A 47 -17.10 -14.98 0.87
CA VAL A 47 -17.12 -14.18 -0.37
C VAL A 47 -15.80 -13.44 -0.54
N ALA A 48 -15.26 -12.82 0.52
CA ALA A 48 -13.95 -12.16 0.49
C ALA A 48 -12.83 -13.14 0.12
N ALA A 49 -12.79 -14.31 0.76
CA ALA A 49 -11.80 -15.35 0.44
C ALA A 49 -11.91 -15.83 -1.01
N LEU A 50 -13.13 -16.08 -1.50
CA LEU A 50 -13.36 -16.48 -2.89
C LEU A 50 -12.91 -15.38 -3.86
N PHE A 51 -13.26 -14.13 -3.60
CA PHE A 51 -12.88 -12.99 -4.43
C PHE A 51 -11.36 -12.87 -4.53
N ILE A 52 -10.65 -12.91 -3.40
CA ILE A 52 -9.18 -12.82 -3.38
C ILE A 52 -8.54 -14.01 -4.09
N ASN A 53 -9.04 -15.23 -3.90
CA ASN A 53 -8.51 -16.39 -4.60
C ASN A 53 -8.64 -16.22 -6.12
N ARG A 54 -9.82 -15.84 -6.61
CA ARG A 54 -10.04 -15.64 -8.06
C ARG A 54 -9.27 -14.43 -8.60
N GLY A 55 -9.17 -13.36 -7.82
CA GLY A 55 -8.35 -12.20 -8.13
C GLY A 55 -6.86 -12.55 -8.24
N SER A 56 -6.35 -13.38 -7.33
CA SER A 56 -4.95 -13.85 -7.37
C SER A 56 -4.67 -14.77 -8.56
N GLU A 57 -5.60 -15.68 -8.89
CA GLU A 57 -5.50 -16.52 -10.09
C GLU A 57 -5.47 -15.65 -11.35
N HIS A 58 -6.35 -14.66 -11.44
CA HIS A 58 -6.35 -13.71 -12.55
C HIS A 58 -5.03 -12.93 -12.62
N GLN A 59 -4.57 -12.37 -11.50
CA GLN A 59 -3.32 -11.60 -11.45
C GLN A 59 -2.10 -12.43 -11.87
N ALA A 60 -1.99 -13.66 -11.39
CA ALA A 60 -0.90 -14.57 -11.74
C ALA A 60 -0.84 -14.92 -13.23
N ASN A 61 -1.97 -14.85 -13.93
CA ASN A 61 -2.06 -15.15 -15.36
C ASN A 61 -2.03 -13.88 -16.26
N THR A 62 -1.97 -12.69 -15.67
CA THR A 62 -1.85 -11.43 -16.42
C THR A 62 -0.36 -11.10 -16.60
N PRO A 63 0.11 -10.86 -17.85
CA PRO A 63 1.50 -10.53 -18.12
C PRO A 63 1.99 -9.29 -17.35
N GLY A 64 3.25 -9.33 -16.92
CA GLY A 64 3.89 -8.24 -16.17
C GLY A 64 3.57 -8.23 -14.67
N ASN A 65 2.73 -9.14 -14.19
CA ASN A 65 2.62 -9.44 -12.76
C ASN A 65 3.53 -10.60 -12.35
N GLY A 66 3.70 -10.75 -11.05
CA GLY A 66 4.40 -11.86 -10.47
C GLY A 66 5.10 -11.47 -9.18
N ARG A 67 5.53 -12.50 -8.46
CA ARG A 67 6.34 -12.29 -7.26
C ARG A 67 7.72 -11.77 -7.66
N ARG A 68 8.11 -10.63 -7.08
CA ARG A 68 9.50 -10.19 -7.07
C ARG A 68 10.16 -10.48 -5.72
N ALA A 69 11.48 -10.61 -5.71
CA ALA A 69 12.24 -10.62 -4.48
C ALA A 69 12.26 -9.18 -3.91
N ILE A 70 11.91 -9.04 -2.64
CA ILE A 70 12.05 -7.79 -1.90
C ILE A 70 13.45 -7.78 -1.31
N ALA A 71 14.26 -6.80 -1.68
CA ALA A 71 15.67 -6.75 -1.33
C ALA A 71 16.02 -5.33 -0.86
N PRO A 72 16.46 -5.15 0.41
CA PRO A 72 16.93 -3.84 0.87
C PRO A 72 18.00 -3.26 -0.07
N PRO A 73 18.00 -1.94 -0.33
CA PRO A 73 19.02 -1.32 -1.16
C PRO A 73 20.43 -1.61 -0.66
N ALA A 74 21.38 -1.78 -1.58
CA ALA A 74 22.78 -2.06 -1.22
C ALA A 74 23.35 -0.97 -0.30
N GLY A 75 23.96 -1.37 0.81
CA GLY A 75 24.54 -0.44 1.80
C GLY A 75 23.51 0.25 2.71
N SER A 76 22.22 -0.08 2.60
CA SER A 76 21.17 0.49 3.47
C SER A 76 21.37 0.18 4.96
N GLU A 77 22.14 -0.86 5.27
CA GLU A 77 22.52 -1.26 6.64
C GLU A 77 23.32 -0.17 7.38
N ALA A 78 23.97 0.74 6.64
CA ALA A 78 24.71 1.86 7.21
C ALA A 78 23.89 3.16 7.29
N TRP A 79 22.65 3.16 6.77
CA TRP A 79 21.78 4.33 6.81
C TRP A 79 21.04 4.40 8.13
N SER A 80 20.88 5.62 8.65
CA SER A 80 19.95 5.86 9.74
C SER A 80 18.50 5.64 9.29
N SER A 81 17.63 5.32 10.24
CA SER A 81 16.18 5.19 9.99
C SER A 81 15.59 6.45 9.34
N LYS A 82 16.04 7.64 9.74
CA LYS A 82 15.67 8.91 9.11
C LYS A 82 16.04 8.97 7.63
N GLN A 83 17.26 8.57 7.26
CA GLN A 83 17.70 8.56 5.87
C GLN A 83 16.90 7.56 5.01
N ILE A 84 16.49 6.43 5.59
CA ILE A 84 15.62 5.47 4.90
C ILE A 84 14.25 6.09 4.62
N LEU A 85 13.65 6.78 5.62
CA LEU A 85 12.34 7.43 5.46
C LEU A 85 12.35 8.57 4.44
N GLU A 86 13.38 9.43 4.46
CA GLU A 86 13.55 10.49 3.46
C GLU A 86 13.65 9.92 2.04
N LYS A 87 14.39 8.83 1.86
CA LYS A 87 14.50 8.13 0.57
C LYS A 87 13.19 7.47 0.17
N LEU A 88 12.45 6.90 1.12
CA LEU A 88 11.16 6.26 0.89
C LEU A 88 10.12 7.28 0.41
N GLU A 89 10.03 8.42 1.06
CA GLU A 89 9.14 9.50 0.61
C GLU A 89 9.49 9.93 -0.82
N GLN A 90 10.77 10.17 -1.11
CA GLN A 90 11.23 10.52 -2.45
C GLN A 90 10.95 9.43 -3.49
N SER A 91 11.01 8.14 -3.13
CA SER A 91 10.69 7.05 -4.06
C SER A 91 9.19 6.95 -4.31
N LEU A 92 8.36 7.15 -3.27
CA LEU A 92 6.91 7.15 -3.36
C LEU A 92 6.41 8.26 -4.29
N LEU A 93 6.84 9.49 -4.05
CA LEU A 93 6.43 10.66 -4.84
C LEU A 93 6.97 10.63 -6.28
N ALA A 94 8.07 9.90 -6.51
CA ALA A 94 8.62 9.66 -7.84
C ALA A 94 8.01 8.42 -8.54
N LEU A 95 7.00 7.78 -7.94
CA LEU A 95 6.33 6.58 -8.47
C LEU A 95 7.29 5.41 -8.75
N ARG A 96 8.29 5.24 -7.88
CA ARG A 96 9.27 4.14 -7.93
C ARG A 96 8.84 3.01 -6.99
N ALA A 97 7.92 2.18 -7.43
CA ALA A 97 7.27 1.16 -6.60
C ALA A 97 8.24 0.16 -5.96
N ASP A 98 9.09 -0.46 -6.77
CA ASP A 98 10.04 -1.47 -6.29
C ASP A 98 10.98 -0.89 -5.23
N GLU A 99 11.56 0.28 -5.50
CA GLU A 99 12.43 0.98 -4.56
C GLU A 99 11.69 1.35 -3.26
N SER A 100 10.43 1.78 -3.35
CA SER A 100 9.61 2.13 -2.19
C SER A 100 9.36 0.92 -1.30
N VAL A 101 9.05 -0.24 -1.89
CA VAL A 101 8.87 -1.49 -1.14
C VAL A 101 10.19 -1.97 -0.53
N ASP A 102 11.30 -1.88 -1.27
CA ASP A 102 12.62 -2.30 -0.80
C ASP A 102 13.12 -1.41 0.36
N LEU A 103 12.89 -0.11 0.31
CA LEU A 103 13.16 0.84 1.40
C LEU A 103 12.27 0.59 2.62
N THR A 104 10.98 0.31 2.40
CA THR A 104 10.05 -0.07 3.48
C THR A 104 10.53 -1.34 4.18
N ALA A 105 10.96 -2.35 3.41
CA ALA A 105 11.52 -3.59 3.97
C ALA A 105 12.84 -3.37 4.71
N ALA A 106 13.70 -2.47 4.21
CA ALA A 106 14.94 -2.09 4.89
C ALA A 106 14.65 -1.46 6.26
N TYR A 107 13.67 -0.56 6.34
CA TYR A 107 13.24 0.05 7.59
C TYR A 107 12.72 -0.99 8.59
N LEU A 108 11.84 -1.88 8.13
CA LEU A 108 11.26 -2.95 8.97
C LEU A 108 12.34 -3.90 9.51
N LYS A 109 13.31 -4.27 8.66
CA LYS A 109 14.46 -5.11 9.05
C LYS A 109 15.33 -4.44 10.12
N GLY A 110 15.46 -3.11 10.09
CA GLY A 110 16.19 -2.32 11.09
C GLY A 110 15.59 -2.41 12.50
N GLY A 111 14.30 -2.75 12.60
CA GLY A 111 13.62 -2.91 13.88
C GLY A 111 13.23 -1.59 14.56
N ASP A 112 13.31 -0.47 13.85
CA ASP A 112 12.97 0.87 14.33
C ASP A 112 11.48 1.03 14.69
N ASP A 113 11.11 2.17 15.28
CA ASP A 113 9.73 2.50 15.61
C ASP A 113 8.85 2.57 14.34
N ARG A 114 7.67 1.94 14.37
CA ARG A 114 6.77 1.90 13.20
C ARG A 114 5.98 3.19 13.01
N GLY A 115 5.87 4.03 14.04
CA GLY A 115 5.14 5.31 13.97
C GLY A 115 5.61 6.21 12.82
N PRO A 116 6.91 6.56 12.74
CA PRO A 116 7.45 7.35 11.64
C PRO A 116 7.23 6.72 10.26
N LEU A 117 7.36 5.40 10.12
CA LEU A 117 7.09 4.71 8.85
C LEU A 117 5.62 4.85 8.43
N VAL A 118 4.68 4.60 9.34
CA VAL A 118 3.24 4.76 9.07
C VAL A 118 2.94 6.20 8.67
N GLN A 119 3.52 7.19 9.35
CA GLN A 119 3.35 8.60 9.03
C GLN A 119 3.90 8.94 7.64
N THR A 120 5.09 8.47 7.27
CA THR A 120 5.67 8.69 5.93
C THR A 120 4.78 8.11 4.83
N LEU A 121 4.29 6.87 5.01
CA LEU A 121 3.38 6.23 4.05
C LEU A 121 2.06 6.99 3.92
N ALA A 122 1.45 7.38 5.04
CA ALA A 122 0.18 8.12 5.05
C ALA A 122 0.32 9.50 4.39
N THR A 123 1.43 10.19 4.67
CA THR A 123 1.72 11.51 4.10
C THR A 123 1.89 11.41 2.58
N ALA A 124 2.69 10.46 2.10
CA ALA A 124 2.88 10.24 0.66
C ALA A 124 1.57 9.87 -0.05
N ALA A 125 0.76 8.97 0.52
CA ALA A 125 -0.54 8.62 -0.04
C ALA A 125 -1.48 9.85 -0.14
N SER A 126 -1.41 10.76 0.83
CA SER A 126 -2.20 12.00 0.83
C SER A 126 -1.68 13.04 -0.18
N ILE A 127 -0.36 13.08 -0.43
CA ILE A 127 0.27 14.00 -1.39
C ILE A 127 -0.04 13.62 -2.83
N ILE A 128 0.01 12.32 -3.16
CA ILE A 128 -0.17 11.82 -4.52
C ILE A 128 -1.67 11.91 -4.87
N GLY A 129 -2.10 13.07 -5.32
CA GLY A 129 -3.47 13.38 -5.74
C GLY A 129 -3.71 13.09 -7.22
N ASN A 130 -4.97 13.35 -7.62
CA ASN A 130 -5.60 13.23 -8.96
C ASN A 130 -6.87 12.37 -8.93
N ASP A 131 -6.92 11.39 -8.04
CA ASP A 131 -8.02 10.47 -7.87
C ASP A 131 -8.11 10.07 -6.38
N PRO A 132 -9.15 10.54 -5.65
CA PRO A 132 -9.28 10.28 -4.22
C PRO A 132 -9.41 8.79 -3.89
N HIS A 133 -9.92 7.97 -4.82
CA HIS A 133 -10.01 6.52 -4.65
C HIS A 133 -8.62 5.90 -4.41
N ASN A 134 -7.65 6.37 -5.18
CA ASN A 134 -6.28 5.86 -5.10
C ASN A 134 -5.55 6.31 -3.83
N GLN A 135 -5.92 7.46 -3.25
CA GLN A 135 -5.38 7.92 -1.97
C GLN A 135 -5.92 7.06 -0.83
N GLU A 136 -7.23 6.79 -0.84
CA GLU A 136 -7.91 5.96 0.14
C GLU A 136 -7.30 4.56 0.23
N LEU A 137 -7.02 3.91 -0.89
CA LEU A 137 -6.44 2.56 -0.93
C LEU A 137 -5.10 2.45 -0.18
N GLY A 138 -4.20 3.41 -0.36
CA GLY A 138 -2.94 3.47 0.39
C GLY A 138 -3.18 3.60 1.89
N LEU A 139 -4.19 4.39 2.29
CA LEU A 139 -4.59 4.63 3.68
C LEU A 139 -5.31 3.42 4.31
N CYS A 140 -6.18 2.71 3.59
CA CYS A 140 -6.87 1.50 4.08
C CYS A 140 -5.89 0.41 4.50
N THR A 141 -4.77 0.25 3.79
CA THR A 141 -3.72 -0.69 4.21
C THR A 141 -3.07 -0.31 5.55
N LEU A 142 -2.94 1.00 5.83
CA LEU A 142 -2.40 1.50 7.08
C LEU A 142 -3.42 1.39 8.22
N GLU A 143 -4.69 1.67 7.95
CA GLU A 143 -5.78 1.43 8.88
C GLU A 143 -5.82 -0.03 9.33
N ASP A 144 -5.85 -0.97 8.38
CA ASP A 144 -5.84 -2.40 8.66
C ASP A 144 -4.59 -2.81 9.44
N TYR A 145 -3.44 -2.20 9.13
CA TYR A 145 -2.22 -2.43 9.90
C TYR A 145 -2.46 -2.07 11.36
N LEU A 146 -3.01 -0.89 11.66
CA LEU A 146 -3.21 -0.44 13.05
C LEU A 146 -4.17 -1.35 13.83
N HIS A 147 -5.17 -1.94 13.17
CA HIS A 147 -6.19 -2.76 13.83
C HIS A 147 -5.84 -4.26 13.92
N THR A 148 -5.14 -4.82 12.95
CA THR A 148 -4.93 -6.27 12.87
C THR A 148 -3.88 -6.79 13.87
N GLN A 149 -4.06 -8.02 14.35
CA GLN A 149 -3.08 -8.76 15.15
C GLN A 149 -2.44 -9.92 14.36
N ALA A 150 -2.60 -9.94 13.03
CA ALA A 150 -2.00 -10.96 12.18
C ALA A 150 -0.46 -10.95 12.30
N HIS A 151 0.15 -12.14 12.39
CA HIS A 151 1.60 -12.31 12.53
C HIS A 151 2.39 -11.60 11.41
N ASP A 152 1.86 -11.59 10.19
CA ASP A 152 2.49 -11.02 9.00
C ASP A 152 1.93 -9.63 8.62
N ARG A 153 1.37 -8.88 9.59
CA ARG A 153 0.76 -7.56 9.35
C ARG A 153 1.70 -6.54 8.71
N GLU A 154 3.02 -6.65 8.88
CA GLU A 154 3.99 -5.75 8.23
C GLU A 154 3.90 -5.76 6.71
N ARG A 155 3.34 -6.84 6.12
CA ARG A 155 3.04 -6.89 4.68
C ARG A 155 2.08 -5.80 4.22
N LEU A 156 1.23 -5.29 5.12
CA LEU A 156 0.31 -4.20 4.83
C LEU A 156 1.07 -2.89 4.56
N LEU A 157 2.16 -2.64 5.30
CA LEU A 157 3.02 -1.47 5.08
C LEU A 157 3.76 -1.56 3.75
N LEU A 158 4.24 -2.75 3.38
CA LEU A 158 4.83 -3.00 2.07
C LEU A 158 3.81 -2.77 0.95
N ALA A 159 2.58 -3.26 1.11
CA ALA A 159 1.52 -3.08 0.13
C ALA A 159 1.08 -1.62 0.00
N SER A 160 1.06 -0.86 1.10
CA SER A 160 0.85 0.60 1.09
C SER A 160 1.86 1.29 0.17
N ALA A 161 3.14 0.95 0.32
CA ALA A 161 4.22 1.51 -0.49
C ALA A 161 4.09 1.11 -1.98
N GLN A 162 3.84 -0.19 -2.24
CA GLN A 162 3.66 -0.72 -3.59
C GLN A 162 2.50 -0.03 -4.31
N HIS A 163 1.33 0.05 -3.67
CA HIS A 163 0.14 0.64 -4.27
C HIS A 163 0.35 2.12 -4.55
N THR A 164 0.76 2.88 -3.54
CA THR A 164 0.90 4.34 -3.61
C THR A 164 1.79 4.78 -4.78
N ALA A 165 2.92 4.08 -4.99
CA ALA A 165 3.88 4.37 -6.04
C ALA A 165 3.65 3.64 -7.36
N GLY A 166 2.95 2.50 -7.36
CA GLY A 166 3.00 1.56 -8.48
C GLY A 166 1.89 1.68 -9.50
N HIS A 167 0.69 2.10 -9.11
CA HIS A 167 -0.40 2.18 -10.07
C HIS A 167 -0.24 3.39 -11.01
N ARG A 168 -0.82 3.27 -12.21
CA ARG A 168 -0.82 4.36 -13.18
C ARG A 168 -1.52 5.60 -12.60
N LYS A 169 -0.80 6.72 -12.59
CA LYS A 169 -1.35 8.06 -12.32
C LYS A 169 -1.63 8.77 -13.64
N TYR A 170 -2.76 9.47 -13.74
CA TYR A 170 -3.09 10.31 -14.88
C TYR A 170 -2.84 11.78 -14.57
N GLY A 171 -2.38 12.53 -15.58
CA GLY A 171 -1.99 13.92 -15.39
C GLY A 171 -0.79 14.08 -14.46
N ASP A 172 -0.77 15.19 -13.73
CA ASP A 172 0.26 15.53 -12.77
C ASP A 172 -0.22 15.21 -11.34
N PRO A 173 0.24 14.12 -10.72
CA PRO A 173 -0.28 13.70 -9.42
C PRO A 173 0.14 14.60 -8.26
N LEU A 174 1.08 15.53 -8.47
CA LEU A 174 1.55 16.45 -7.45
C LEU A 174 0.95 17.86 -7.60
N GLU A 175 0.08 18.07 -8.58
CA GLU A 175 -0.51 19.38 -8.88
C GLU A 175 -1.32 19.92 -7.68
N ALA A 176 -2.24 19.11 -7.15
CA ALA A 176 -3.07 19.51 -6.02
C ALA A 176 -2.22 19.84 -4.79
N TYR A 177 -1.29 18.95 -4.43
CA TYR A 177 -0.38 19.17 -3.30
C TYR A 177 0.41 20.47 -3.46
N ARG A 178 1.06 20.70 -4.61
CA ARG A 178 1.86 21.92 -4.82
C ARG A 178 1.03 23.18 -4.71
N ARG A 179 -0.18 23.18 -5.26
CA ARG A 179 -1.09 24.33 -5.17
C ARG A 179 -1.49 24.65 -3.72
N PHE A 180 -1.81 23.63 -2.94
CA PHE A 180 -2.15 23.83 -1.53
C PHE A 180 -0.93 24.16 -0.68
N ALA A 181 0.23 23.55 -0.94
CA ALA A 181 1.47 23.85 -0.26
C ALA A 181 1.90 25.31 -0.47
N GLU A 182 1.82 25.81 -1.71
CA GLU A 182 2.05 27.22 -2.03
C GLU A 182 1.06 28.13 -1.29
N ALA A 183 -0.24 27.82 -1.34
CA ALA A 183 -1.28 28.61 -0.68
C ALA A 183 -1.17 28.62 0.86
N MET A 184 -0.52 27.61 1.43
CA MET A 184 -0.32 27.44 2.88
C MET A 184 1.11 27.75 3.34
N GLU A 185 1.98 28.26 2.46
CA GLU A 185 3.38 28.60 2.76
C GLU A 185 4.22 27.41 3.28
N LEU A 186 3.98 26.21 2.73
CA LEU A 186 4.70 24.97 3.08
C LEU A 186 5.85 24.64 2.11
N SER A 187 6.01 25.40 1.03
CA SER A 187 7.01 25.20 -0.04
C SER A 187 7.75 26.47 -0.40
#